data_AF-A0AAW5ZUJ8-F1
#
_entry.id   AF-A0AAW5ZUJ8-F1
#
_cell.length_a   1.000
_cell.length_b   1.000
_cell.length_c   1.000
_cell.angle_alpha   90.00
_cell.angle_beta   90.00
_cell.angle_gamma   90.00
#
_symmetry.space_group_name_H-M   'P 1'
#
loop_
_entity.id
_entity.type
_entity.pdbx_description
1 polymer ?
#
loop_
_entity_poly.entity_id
_entity_poly.type
_entity_poly.pdbx_seq_one_letter_code
_entity_poly.pdbx_strand_id
1 'polypeptide(L)' 'MDEENNSVELVAKAARQQGVAPEVLEKLLALESSFPSMAVYGAKVDFSRQVARILDEAAGQGDL' A
#
# COMPACT_ATOMS: atom_id res chain seq x y z
N MET A 1 -14.78 -7.49 17.06
CA MET A 1 -13.95 -8.51 16.37
C MET A 1 -14.35 -8.68 14.91
N ASP A 2 -15.53 -8.21 14.47
CA ASP A 2 -16.00 -8.41 13.08
C ASP A 2 -15.50 -7.38 12.06
N GLU A 3 -15.18 -6.16 12.49
CA GLU A 3 -14.77 -5.07 11.57
C GLU A 3 -13.37 -5.27 10.99
N GLU A 4 -12.44 -5.79 11.79
CA GLU A 4 -11.05 -6.05 11.37
C GLU A 4 -10.99 -7.18 10.35
N ASN A 5 -11.77 -8.25 10.56
CA ASN A 5 -11.85 -9.38 9.63
C ASN A 5 -12.52 -8.98 8.31
N ASN A 6 -13.55 -8.13 8.36
CA ASN A 6 -14.21 -7.59 7.17
C ASN A 6 -13.30 -6.66 6.35
N SER A 7 -12.43 -5.89 7.03
CA SER A 7 -11.47 -5.00 6.37
C SER A 7 -10.39 -5.80 5.62
N VAL A 8 -9.88 -6.88 6.22
CA VAL A 8 -8.91 -7.78 5.56
C VAL A 8 -9.53 -8.45 4.34
N GLU A 9 -10.77 -8.95 4.44
CA GLU A 9 -11.47 -9.55 3.29
C GLU A 9 -11.71 -8.54 2.16
N LEU A 10 -12.04 -7.28 2.50
CA LEU A 10 -12.25 -6.22 1.53
C LEU A 10 -10.95 -5.88 0.77
N VAL A 11 -9.83 -5.76 1.49
CA VAL A 11 -8.52 -5.51 0.90
C VAL A 11 -8.10 -6.67 0.01
N ALA A 12 -8.25 -7.91 0.48
CA ALA A 12 -7.93 -9.10 -0.32
C ALA A 12 -8.77 -9.20 -1.60
N LYS A 13 -10.06 -8.85 -1.54
CA LYS A 13 -10.95 -8.81 -2.71
C LYS A 13 -10.54 -7.72 -3.70
N ALA A 14 -10.26 -6.50 -3.21
CA ALA A 14 -9.84 -5.39 -4.05
C ALA A 14 -8.49 -5.68 -4.73
N ALA A 15 -7.53 -6.25 -3.99
CA ALA A 15 -6.23 -6.64 -4.51
C ALA A 15 -6.35 -7.65 -5.65
N ARG A 16 -7.16 -8.72 -5.47
CA ARG A 16 -7.43 -9.71 -6.51
C ARG A 16 -8.09 -9.10 -7.75
N GLN A 17 -9.03 -8.17 -7.59
CA GLN A 17 -9.68 -7.50 -8.72
C GLN A 17 -8.72 -6.67 -9.57
N GLN A 18 -7.66 -6.14 -8.96
CA GLN A 18 -6.65 -5.32 -9.63
C GLN A 18 -5.39 -6.10 -10.01
N GLY A 19 -5.33 -7.42 -9.74
CA GLY A 19 -4.17 -8.25 -10.04
C GLY A 19 -2.94 -7.90 -9.18
N VAL A 20 -3.14 -7.37 -7.98
CA VAL A 20 -2.08 -6.97 -7.05
C VAL A 20 -2.11 -7.92 -5.84
N ALA A 21 -0.94 -8.21 -5.26
CA ALA A 21 -0.85 -8.97 -4.03
C ALA A 21 -1.46 -8.17 -2.85
N PRO A 22 -2.31 -8.76 -1.98
CA PRO A 22 -2.95 -8.05 -0.87
C PRO A 22 -1.95 -7.28 0.02
N GLU A 23 -0.78 -7.86 0.26
CA GLU A 23 0.28 -7.29 1.10
C GLU A 23 0.82 -5.97 0.51
N VAL A 24 0.83 -5.85 -0.81
CA VAL A 24 1.25 -4.61 -1.50
C VAL A 24 0.19 -3.54 -1.32
N LEU A 25 -1.09 -3.90 -1.45
CA LEU A 25 -2.20 -2.96 -1.25
C LEU A 25 -2.26 -2.48 0.21
N GLU A 26 -2.06 -3.37 1.18
CA GLU A 26 -1.97 -3.02 2.60
C GLU A 26 -0.82 -2.05 2.89
N LYS A 27 0.38 -2.33 2.36
CA LYS A 27 1.53 -1.43 2.49
C LYS A 27 1.24 -0.03 1.92
N LEU A 28 0.55 0.05 0.78
CA LEU A 28 0.18 1.33 0.17
C LEU A 28 -0.85 2.09 1.02
N LEU A 29 -1.85 1.41 1.57
CA LEU A 29 -2.85 2.02 2.45
C LEU A 29 -2.21 2.53 3.76
N ALA A 30 -1.26 1.77 4.31
CA ALA A 30 -0.53 2.16 5.52
C ALA A 30 0.30 3.45 5.37
N LEU A 31 0.60 3.88 4.13
CA LEU A 31 1.29 5.15 3.89
C LEU A 31 0.47 6.37 4.32
N GLU A 32 -0.87 6.29 4.30
CA GLU A 32 -1.74 7.42 4.66
C GLU A 32 -1.39 7.96 6.06
N SER A 33 -1.18 7.05 7.03
CA SER A 33 -0.83 7.39 8.40
C SER A 33 0.52 8.11 8.53
N SER A 34 1.44 7.88 7.57
CA SER A 34 2.77 8.49 7.53
C SER A 34 2.78 9.85 6.82
N PHE A 35 1.76 10.15 6.01
CA PHE A 35 1.65 11.39 5.22
C PHE A 35 0.29 12.08 5.44
N PRO A 36 -0.03 12.50 6.68
CA PRO A 36 -1.32 13.13 7.00
C PRO A 36 -1.52 14.50 6.33
N SER A 37 -0.45 15.12 5.81
CA SER A 37 -0.52 16.38 5.06
C SER A 37 0.58 16.46 4.01
N MET A 38 0.19 16.86 2.79
CA MET A 38 1.10 17.13 1.67
C MET A 38 1.62 18.58 1.66
N ALA A 39 1.22 19.41 2.63
CA ALA A 39 1.67 20.79 2.74
C ALA A 39 3.10 20.92 3.30
N VAL A 40 3.62 19.85 3.92
CA VAL A 40 5.00 19.81 4.41
C VAL A 40 5.96 19.75 3.23
N TYR A 41 6.94 20.66 3.22
CA TYR A 41 7.96 20.67 2.18
C TYR A 41 8.66 19.31 2.09
N GLY A 42 8.71 18.74 0.88
CA GLY A 42 9.30 17.42 0.63
C GLY A 42 8.33 16.24 0.79
N ALA A 43 7.18 16.39 1.46
CA ALA A 43 6.26 15.28 1.73
C ALA A 43 5.78 14.56 0.47
N LYS A 44 5.48 15.31 -0.61
CA LYS A 44 5.12 14.71 -1.90
C LYS A 44 6.24 13.86 -2.50
N VAL A 45 7.48 14.35 -2.41
CA VAL A 45 8.65 13.64 -2.95
C VAL A 45 8.90 12.37 -2.13
N ASP A 46 8.83 12.46 -0.81
CA ASP A 46 9.03 11.33 0.09
C ASP A 46 7.91 10.29 -0.06
N PHE A 47 6.66 10.72 -0.20
CA PHE A 47 5.53 9.84 -0.51
C PHE A 47 5.77 9.07 -1.82
N SER A 48 6.14 9.77 -2.90
CA SER A 48 6.43 9.12 -4.18
C SER A 48 7.59 8.13 -4.07
N ARG A 49 8.63 8.43 -3.28
CA ARG A 49 9.74 7.49 -3.04
C ARG A 49 9.28 6.24 -2.28
N GLN A 50 8.43 6.39 -1.27
CA GLN A 50 7.91 5.24 -0.52
C GLN A 50 6.99 4.36 -1.38
N VAL A 51 6.11 4.98 -2.18
CA VAL A 51 5.30 4.25 -3.16
C VAL A 51 6.18 3.47 -4.14
N ALA A 52 7.17 4.13 -4.75
CA ALA A 52 8.09 3.48 -5.68
C ALA A 52 8.80 2.29 -5.03
N ARG A 53 9.29 2.46 -3.80
CA ARG A 53 9.97 1.39 -3.06
C ARG A 53 9.06 0.18 -2.82
N ILE A 54 7.78 0.40 -2.45
CA ILE A 54 6.82 -0.70 -2.23
C ILE A 54 6.57 -1.46 -3.54
N LEU A 55 6.43 -0.75 -4.65
CA LEU A 55 6.20 -1.36 -5.96
C LEU A 55 7.45 -2.10 -6.47
N ASP A 56 8.64 -1.53 -6.28
CA ASP A 56 9.92 -2.17 -6.64
C ASP A 56 10.15 -3.44 -5.81
N GLU A 57 9.88 -3.40 -4.50
CA GLU A 57 9.91 -4.59 -3.63
C GLU A 57 8.96 -5.68 -4.13
N ALA A 58 7.74 -5.29 -4.53
CA ALA A 58 6.74 -6.23 -5.04
C ALA A 58 7.15 -6.84 -6.39
N ALA A 59 7.72 -6.04 -7.28
CA ALA A 59 8.22 -6.50 -8.57
C ALA A 59 9.42 -7.46 -8.41
N GLY A 60 10.32 -7.17 -7.46
CA GLY A 60 11.47 -8.02 -7.14
C GLY A 60 11.12 -9.32 -6.41
N GLN A 61 9.91 -9.45 -5.86
CA GLN A 61 9.39 -10.68 -5.26
C GLN A 61 8.72 -11.62 -6.27
N GLY A 62 8.52 -11.19 -7.52
CA GLY A 62 7.89 -11.96 -8.58
C GLY A 62 8.79 -12.97 -9.30
N ASP A 63 10.05 -13.14 -8.88
CA ASP A 63 11.06 -13.92 -9.58
C ASP A 63 11.75 -14.92 -8.63
N LEU A 64 11.03 -15.97 -8.22
CA LEU A 64 11.55 -17.22 -7.60
C LEU A 64 10.55 -18.38 -7.78
#